data_AF-A0A4Y2DKC1-F1
#
_entry.id   AF-A0A4Y2DKC1-F1
#
_cell.length_a   1.000
_cell.length_b   1.000
_cell.length_c   1.000
_cell.angle_alpha   90.00
_cell.angle_beta   90.00
_cell.angle_gamma   90.00
#
_symmetry.space_group_name_H-M   'P 1'
#
loop_
_entity.id
_entity.type
_entity.pdbx_description
1 polymer ?
#
loop_
_entity_poly.entity_id
_entity_poly.type
_entity_poly.pdbx_seq_one_letter_code
_entity_poly.pdbx_strand_id
1 'polypeptide(L)'
;MKPGDLDYQISDQGISFFKWNYNRSVHFLSNYHGSDTCKVQRRLKDGTKIDVTAPIVVKDYNGHMGGIDKADMLRDIYDRDRKSKKWWHRLFFAMLEMAYVNSYIAYVEVRREKMSSLEYKRCITKGLLTKSKPQPKRKGRPKSSGDEQTFCAKKRRKGNLSVSNDVRLENRGCHWPTFVSNRGRCEFCALKNIQSKPHSKCSTCNIFLCVNEKKIVFMIIIKCEFLPLLRIK
;
A
#
# COMPACT_ATOMS: atom_id res chain seq x y z
N MET A 1 -3.02 -23.84 -42.16
CA MET A 1 -2.83 -24.39 -40.80
C MET A 1 -4.19 -24.65 -40.19
N LYS A 2 -4.43 -25.88 -39.74
CA LYS A 2 -5.59 -26.30 -38.93
C LYS A 2 -5.43 -25.79 -37.48
N PRO A 3 -6.50 -25.73 -36.68
CA PRO A 3 -6.38 -25.46 -35.24
C PRO A 3 -5.52 -26.53 -34.56
N GLY A 4 -4.54 -26.10 -33.76
CA GLY A 4 -3.52 -26.92 -33.13
C GLY A 4 -2.18 -26.97 -33.89
N ASP A 5 -2.15 -26.58 -35.16
CA ASP A 5 -0.91 -26.62 -35.95
C ASP A 5 0.15 -25.66 -35.40
N LEU A 6 1.38 -26.14 -35.43
CA LEU A 6 2.58 -25.40 -35.08
C LEU A 6 3.56 -25.43 -36.25
N ASP A 7 4.06 -24.26 -36.61
CA ASP A 7 5.18 -24.07 -37.52
C ASP A 7 6.25 -23.21 -36.83
N TYR A 8 7.52 -23.49 -37.09
CA TYR A 8 8.62 -22.75 -36.48
C TYR A 8 9.84 -22.69 -37.41
N GLN A 9 10.60 -21.62 -37.29
CA GLN A 9 11.92 -21.49 -37.92
C GLN A 9 12.92 -20.95 -36.92
N ILE A 10 14.16 -21.44 -37.01
CA ILE A 10 15.26 -20.99 -36.17
C ILE A 10 16.31 -20.37 -37.09
N SER A 11 16.64 -19.11 -36.82
CA SER A 11 17.72 -18.40 -37.50
C SER A 11 19.07 -18.94 -37.06
N ASP A 12 20.07 -18.84 -37.95
CA ASP A 12 21.48 -19.13 -37.66
C ASP A 12 22.03 -18.34 -36.46
N GLN A 13 21.39 -17.22 -36.09
CA GLN A 13 21.73 -16.42 -34.90
C GLN A 13 21.10 -16.95 -33.59
N GLY A 14 20.41 -18.10 -33.62
CA GLY A 14 19.74 -18.68 -32.46
C GLY A 14 18.41 -18.02 -32.08
N ILE A 15 17.78 -17.30 -33.01
CA ILE A 15 16.45 -16.70 -32.83
C ILE A 15 15.39 -17.63 -33.42
N SER A 16 14.48 -18.10 -32.57
CA SER A 16 13.36 -18.97 -32.93
C SER A 16 12.09 -18.14 -33.14
N PHE A 17 11.48 -18.32 -34.30
CA PHE A 17 10.16 -17.82 -34.67
C PHE A 17 9.14 -18.96 -34.60
N PHE A 18 8.02 -18.73 -33.92
CA PHE A 18 6.93 -19.70 -33.80
C PHE A 18 5.64 -19.10 -34.35
N LYS A 19 4.93 -19.86 -35.17
CA LYS A 19 3.55 -19.60 -35.58
C LYS A 19 2.67 -20.73 -35.07
N TRP A 20 1.83 -20.41 -34.09
CA TRP A 20 0.90 -21.37 -33.50
C TRP A 20 -0.53 -20.99 -33.83
N ASN A 21 -1.28 -21.90 -34.44
CA ASN A 21 -2.64 -21.65 -34.86
C ASN A 21 -3.61 -22.29 -33.89
N TYR A 22 -4.39 -21.48 -33.16
CA TYR A 22 -5.50 -21.95 -32.34
C TYR A 22 -6.81 -21.45 -32.97
N ASN A 23 -7.57 -20.60 -32.27
CA ASN A 23 -8.69 -19.85 -32.87
C ASN A 23 -8.22 -18.81 -33.90
N ARG A 24 -7.02 -18.28 -33.68
CA ARG A 24 -6.29 -17.37 -34.58
C ARG A 24 -4.81 -17.74 -34.53
N SER A 25 -4.08 -17.38 -35.56
CA SER A 25 -2.62 -17.55 -35.57
C SER A 25 -1.99 -16.54 -34.61
N VAL A 26 -1.14 -17.06 -33.72
CA VAL A 26 -0.34 -16.28 -32.78
C VAL A 26 1.13 -16.49 -33.13
N HIS A 27 1.90 -15.40 -33.11
CA HIS A 27 3.32 -15.42 -33.47
C HIS A 27 4.16 -15.09 -32.25
N PHE A 28 5.27 -15.80 -32.08
CA PHE A 28 6.23 -15.58 -31.00
C PHE A 28 7.64 -15.50 -31.58
N LEU A 29 8.47 -14.63 -31.00
CA LEU A 29 9.92 -14.67 -31.16
C LEU A 29 10.56 -15.02 -29.83
N SER A 30 11.62 -15.81 -29.85
CA SER A 30 12.46 -16.05 -28.69
C SER A 30 13.90 -16.36 -29.07
N ASN A 31 14.84 -15.98 -28.21
CA ASN A 31 16.25 -16.34 -28.27
C ASN A 31 16.64 -17.45 -27.26
N TYR A 32 15.64 -18.10 -26.64
CA TYR A 32 15.83 -19.10 -25.58
C TYR A 32 15.15 -20.43 -25.88
N HIS A 33 13.99 -20.39 -26.55
CA HIS A 33 13.18 -21.58 -26.77
C HIS A 33 13.59 -22.32 -28.04
N GLY A 34 13.74 -23.64 -27.95
CA GLY A 34 13.88 -24.55 -29.09
C GLY A 34 12.52 -24.99 -29.65
N SER A 35 12.50 -26.10 -30.39
CA SER A 35 11.31 -26.66 -31.06
C SER A 35 10.34 -27.41 -30.15
N ASP A 36 10.58 -27.41 -28.85
CA ASP A 36 9.85 -28.25 -27.90
C ASP A 36 8.39 -27.80 -27.73
N THR A 37 7.53 -28.78 -27.49
CA THR A 37 6.09 -28.57 -27.26
C THR A 37 5.68 -29.03 -25.87
N CYS A 38 4.59 -28.47 -25.37
CA CYS A 38 3.98 -28.82 -24.10
C CYS A 38 2.45 -28.81 -24.20
N LYS A 39 1.79 -29.32 -23.16
CA LYS A 39 0.34 -29.18 -23.01
C LYS A 39 0.02 -27.93 -22.19
N VAL A 40 -0.83 -27.07 -22.74
CA VAL A 40 -1.39 -25.92 -22.02
C VAL A 40 -2.89 -26.13 -21.82
N GLN A 41 -3.34 -25.93 -20.57
CA GLN A 41 -4.75 -26.05 -20.24
C GLN A 41 -5.50 -24.81 -20.72
N ARG A 42 -6.58 -25.01 -21.47
CA ARG A 42 -7.45 -23.94 -21.98
C ARG A 42 -8.88 -24.19 -21.58
N ARG A 43 -9.59 -23.10 -21.27
CA ARG A 43 -11.02 -23.11 -20.94
C ARG A 43 -11.81 -22.77 -22.19
N LEU A 44 -12.72 -23.65 -22.58
CA LEU A 44 -13.68 -23.44 -23.66
C LEU A 44 -14.85 -22.54 -23.19
N LYS A 45 -15.68 -22.09 -24.14
CA LYS A 45 -16.81 -21.18 -23.85
C LYS A 45 -17.86 -21.80 -22.93
N ASP A 46 -18.03 -23.11 -23.00
CA ASP A 46 -18.88 -23.94 -22.14
C ASP A 46 -18.31 -24.12 -20.72
N GLY A 47 -17.08 -23.68 -20.48
CA GLY A 47 -16.38 -23.80 -19.21
C GLY A 47 -15.53 -25.06 -19.08
N THR A 48 -15.59 -25.98 -20.05
CA THR A 48 -14.79 -27.21 -20.09
C THR A 48 -13.31 -26.87 -20.22
N LYS A 49 -12.46 -27.61 -19.50
CA LYS A 49 -11.00 -27.47 -19.58
C LYS A 49 -10.45 -28.55 -20.51
N ILE A 50 -9.72 -28.14 -21.54
CA ILE A 50 -9.06 -29.02 -22.50
C ILE A 50 -7.56 -28.78 -22.47
N ASP A 51 -6.79 -29.85 -22.70
CA ASP A 51 -5.35 -29.73 -22.91
C ASP A 51 -5.07 -29.58 -24.40
N VAL A 52 -4.34 -28.52 -24.74
CA VAL A 52 -3.97 -28.22 -26.13
C VAL A 52 -2.46 -28.28 -26.25
N THR A 53 -1.96 -28.95 -27.27
CA THR A 53 -0.53 -28.93 -27.61
C THR A 53 -0.15 -27.53 -28.08
N ALA A 54 0.86 -26.95 -27.45
CA ALA A 54 1.39 -25.63 -27.79
C ALA A 54 2.92 -25.62 -27.64
N PRO A 55 3.62 -24.70 -28.31
CA PRO A 55 5.04 -24.45 -28.06
C PRO A 55 5.31 -24.16 -26.58
N ILE A 56 6.48 -24.56 -26.06
CA ILE A 56 6.88 -24.20 -24.69
C ILE A 56 6.87 -22.67 -24.49
N VAL A 57 7.24 -21.89 -25.53
CA VAL A 57 7.20 -20.42 -25.47
C VAL A 57 5.82 -19.88 -25.09
N VAL A 58 4.72 -20.56 -25.46
CA VAL A 58 3.36 -20.13 -25.08
C VAL A 58 3.14 -20.28 -23.57
N LYS A 59 3.62 -21.38 -22.98
CA LYS A 59 3.49 -21.63 -21.53
C LYS A 59 4.28 -20.58 -20.76
N ASP A 60 5.53 -20.37 -21.15
CA ASP A 60 6.44 -19.47 -20.44
C ASP A 60 6.03 -18.01 -20.60
N TYR A 61 5.61 -17.60 -21.81
CA TYR A 61 5.03 -16.28 -22.04
C TYR A 61 3.84 -16.01 -21.13
N ASN A 62 2.85 -16.92 -21.09
CA ASN A 62 1.66 -16.73 -20.26
C ASN A 62 1.98 -16.77 -18.76
N GLY A 63 3.02 -17.51 -18.34
CA GLY A 63 3.47 -17.56 -16.96
C GLY A 63 4.07 -16.23 -16.47
N HIS A 64 4.69 -15.45 -17.36
CA HIS A 64 5.45 -14.25 -16.98
C HIS A 64 4.82 -12.92 -17.43
N MET A 65 3.94 -12.92 -18.44
CA MET A 65 3.32 -11.71 -18.98
C MET A 65 2.41 -10.96 -17.99
N GLY A 66 1.81 -11.68 -17.02
CA GLY A 66 0.85 -11.10 -16.09
C GLY A 66 1.42 -10.04 -15.12
N GLY A 67 2.74 -9.84 -15.09
CA GLY A 67 3.36 -8.83 -14.23
C GLY A 67 2.92 -7.41 -14.54
N ILE A 68 2.91 -7.04 -15.84
CA ILE A 68 2.50 -5.70 -16.30
C ILE A 68 0.99 -5.52 -16.09
N ASP A 69 0.18 -6.51 -16.51
CA ASP A 69 -1.27 -6.48 -16.31
C ASP A 69 -1.66 -6.32 -14.84
N LYS A 70 -0.94 -6.98 -13.92
CA LYS A 70 -1.17 -6.84 -12.48
C LYS A 70 -0.83 -5.44 -11.99
N ALA A 71 0.27 -4.84 -12.46
CA ALA A 71 0.64 -3.47 -12.11
C ALA A 71 -0.40 -2.47 -12.63
N ASP A 72 -0.86 -2.65 -13.88
CA ASP A 72 -1.90 -1.83 -14.50
C ASP A 72 -3.24 -1.95 -13.79
N MET A 73 -3.66 -3.18 -13.47
CA MET A 73 -4.85 -3.45 -12.67
C MET A 73 -4.75 -2.77 -11.29
N LEU A 74 -3.62 -2.90 -10.59
CA LEU A 74 -3.44 -2.29 -9.26
C LEU A 74 -3.47 -0.76 -9.31
N ARG A 75 -2.97 -0.16 -10.39
CA ARG A 75 -3.04 1.28 -10.64
C ARG A 75 -4.48 1.72 -10.92
N ASP A 76 -5.20 1.00 -11.78
CA ASP A 76 -6.55 1.34 -12.23
C ASP A 76 -7.60 1.26 -11.11
N ILE A 77 -7.54 0.23 -10.24
CA ILE A 77 -8.54 0.00 -9.18
C ILE A 77 -8.75 1.23 -8.27
N TYR A 78 -7.68 1.97 -7.97
CA TYR A 78 -7.73 3.15 -7.09
C TYR A 78 -7.10 4.38 -7.75
N ASP A 79 -7.19 4.47 -9.07
CA ASP A 79 -6.60 5.57 -9.81
C ASP A 79 -7.18 6.91 -9.33
N ARG A 80 -6.31 7.90 -9.25
CA ARG A 80 -6.61 9.25 -8.81
C ARG A 80 -6.38 10.19 -9.98
N ASP A 81 -7.12 9.96 -11.05
CA ASP A 81 -7.04 10.81 -12.21
C ASP A 81 -7.52 12.23 -11.84
N ARG A 82 -6.62 13.20 -11.97
CA ARG A 82 -6.85 14.59 -11.53
C ARG A 82 -6.80 15.49 -12.74
N LYS A 83 -7.95 16.06 -13.09
CA LYS A 83 -8.03 17.07 -14.15
C LYS A 83 -7.09 18.24 -13.82
N SER A 84 -6.15 18.52 -14.71
CA SER A 84 -5.27 19.68 -14.62
C SER A 84 -4.99 20.25 -16.00
N LYS A 85 -4.83 21.58 -16.05
CA LYS A 85 -4.39 22.28 -17.27
C LYS A 85 -2.90 22.07 -17.57
N LYS A 86 -2.11 21.66 -16.57
CA LYS A 86 -0.66 21.44 -16.69
C LYS A 86 -0.38 19.97 -16.99
N TRP A 87 0.17 19.67 -18.16
CA TRP A 87 0.43 18.30 -18.62
C TRP A 87 1.34 17.51 -17.66
N TRP A 88 2.34 18.16 -17.05
CA TRP A 88 3.29 17.50 -16.15
C TRP A 88 2.67 17.00 -14.84
N HIS A 89 1.49 17.52 -14.44
CA HIS A 89 0.76 16.94 -13.29
C HIS A 89 0.41 15.47 -13.54
N ARG A 90 0.10 15.10 -14.79
CA ARG A 90 -0.19 13.70 -15.15
C ARG A 90 1.02 12.81 -14.92
N LEU A 91 2.22 13.26 -15.31
CA LEU A 91 3.46 12.53 -15.03
C LEU A 91 3.74 12.41 -13.54
N PHE A 92 3.58 13.49 -12.79
CA PHE A 92 3.79 13.49 -11.34
C PHE A 92 2.88 12.47 -10.63
N PHE A 93 1.57 12.49 -10.93
CA PHE A 93 0.63 11.54 -10.31
C PHE A 93 0.87 10.10 -10.78
N ALA A 94 1.25 9.89 -12.04
CA ALA A 94 1.62 8.57 -12.54
C ALA A 94 2.82 7.99 -11.79
N MET A 95 3.88 8.78 -11.56
CA MET A 95 5.04 8.35 -10.76
C MET A 95 4.67 8.06 -9.31
N LEU A 96 3.79 8.87 -8.71
CA LEU A 96 3.34 8.68 -7.33
C LEU A 96 2.54 7.37 -7.17
N GLU A 97 1.62 7.08 -8.10
CA GLU A 97 0.87 5.83 -8.10
C GLU A 97 1.77 4.62 -8.37
N MET A 98 2.76 4.74 -9.26
CA MET A 98 3.76 3.69 -9.50
C MET A 98 4.60 3.39 -8.26
N ALA A 99 5.08 4.43 -7.56
CA ALA A 99 5.79 4.27 -6.29
C ALA A 99 4.92 3.56 -5.24
N TYR A 100 3.63 3.91 -5.17
CA TYR A 100 2.68 3.25 -4.29
C TYR A 100 2.50 1.76 -4.65
N VAL A 101 2.26 1.42 -5.93
CA VAL A 101 2.08 0.03 -6.38
C VAL A 101 3.33 -0.80 -6.07
N ASN A 102 4.52 -0.28 -6.36
CA ASN A 102 5.78 -0.95 -6.07
C ASN A 102 5.97 -1.18 -4.55
N SER A 103 5.64 -0.18 -3.72
CA SER A 103 5.71 -0.33 -2.27
C SER A 103 4.72 -1.38 -1.73
N TYR A 104 3.54 -1.48 -2.33
CA TYR A 104 2.54 -2.48 -1.97
C TYR A 104 2.99 -3.89 -2.36
N ILE A 105 3.55 -4.07 -3.55
CA ILE A 105 4.10 -5.37 -4.00
C ILE A 105 5.19 -5.82 -3.02
N ALA A 106 6.14 -4.93 -2.71
CA ALA A 106 7.21 -5.22 -1.74
C ALA A 106 6.65 -5.55 -0.35
N TYR A 107 5.62 -4.83 0.12
CA TYR A 107 4.96 -5.13 1.39
C TYR A 107 4.38 -6.56 1.41
N VAL A 108 3.65 -6.94 0.35
CA VAL A 108 3.02 -8.26 0.25
C VAL A 108 4.08 -9.37 0.20
N GLU A 109 5.16 -9.16 -0.54
CA GLU A 109 6.26 -10.13 -0.65
C GLU A 109 7.01 -10.34 0.68
N VAL A 110 7.31 -9.25 1.39
CA VAL A 110 8.05 -9.31 2.66
C VAL A 110 7.18 -9.82 3.82
N ARG A 111 5.96 -9.29 3.96
CA ARG A 111 5.09 -9.62 5.11
C ARG A 111 4.36 -10.94 4.92
N ARG A 112 4.09 -11.36 3.67
CA ARG A 112 3.22 -12.50 3.33
C ARG A 112 1.84 -12.45 4.00
N GLU A 113 1.43 -11.28 4.46
CA GLU A 113 0.14 -11.04 5.11
C GLU A 113 -0.89 -10.58 4.08
N LYS A 114 -2.14 -11.01 4.27
CA LYS A 114 -3.27 -10.61 3.41
C LYS A 114 -3.79 -9.23 3.83
N MET A 115 -3.14 -8.17 3.37
CA MET A 115 -3.69 -6.81 3.41
C MET A 115 -4.20 -6.42 2.01
N SER A 116 -5.40 -5.85 1.93
CA SER A 116 -5.89 -5.29 0.66
C SER A 116 -5.09 -4.04 0.27
N SER A 117 -4.92 -3.79 -1.03
CA SER A 117 -4.23 -2.59 -1.52
C SER A 117 -4.90 -1.31 -1.00
N LEU A 118 -6.24 -1.24 -0.91
CA LEU A 118 -6.93 -0.09 -0.34
C LEU A 118 -6.56 0.19 1.11
N GLU A 119 -6.48 -0.86 1.93
CA GLU A 119 -6.14 -0.74 3.33
C GLU A 119 -4.69 -0.28 3.49
N TYR A 120 -3.79 -0.82 2.68
CA TYR A 120 -2.41 -0.38 2.59
C TYR A 120 -2.31 1.11 2.20
N LYS A 121 -3.03 1.55 1.16
CA LYS A 121 -3.11 2.98 0.73
C LYS A 121 -3.60 3.87 1.87
N ARG A 122 -4.59 3.41 2.65
CA ARG A 122 -5.12 4.14 3.82
C ARG A 122 -4.08 4.26 4.93
N CYS A 123 -3.31 3.20 5.21
CA CYS A 123 -2.26 3.21 6.21
C CYS A 123 -1.14 4.21 5.85
N ILE A 124 -0.63 4.14 4.62
CA ILE A 124 0.37 5.09 4.11
C ILE A 124 -0.16 6.53 4.22
N THR A 125 -1.38 6.78 3.75
CA THR A 125 -1.97 8.13 3.77
C THR A 125 -2.07 8.67 5.19
N LYS A 126 -2.55 7.86 6.15
CA LYS A 126 -2.61 8.26 7.56
C LYS A 126 -1.23 8.53 8.13
N GLY A 127 -0.23 7.72 7.77
CA GLY A 127 1.16 7.92 8.21
C GLY A 127 1.73 9.24 7.73
N LEU A 128 1.57 9.54 6.44
CA LEU A 128 2.03 10.80 5.84
C LEU A 128 1.30 12.02 6.43
N LEU A 129 0.00 11.91 6.68
CA LEU A 129 -0.78 12.98 7.32
C LEU A 129 -0.40 13.22 8.78
N THR A 130 0.13 12.21 9.48
CA THR A 130 0.55 12.38 10.88
C THR A 130 1.94 13.02 10.98
N LYS A 131 2.80 12.82 9.98
CA LYS A 131 4.13 13.45 9.89
C LYS A 131 4.08 14.90 9.43
N SER A 132 2.98 15.36 8.82
CA SER A 132 2.86 16.76 8.44
C SER A 132 2.70 17.61 9.69
N LYS A 133 3.67 18.49 9.95
CA LYS A 133 3.53 19.52 10.99
C LYS A 133 2.24 20.29 10.72
N PRO A 134 1.45 20.66 11.76
CA PRO A 134 0.34 21.58 11.55
C PRO A 134 0.92 22.84 10.89
N GLN A 135 0.54 23.07 9.64
CA GLN A 135 0.94 24.26 8.92
C GLN A 135 0.55 25.47 9.78
N PRO A 136 1.45 26.44 10.04
CA PRO A 136 1.03 27.67 10.70
C PRO A 136 -0.15 28.21 9.90
N LYS A 137 -1.27 28.50 10.58
CA LYS A 137 -2.40 29.17 9.94
C LYS A 137 -1.81 30.37 9.21
N ARG A 138 -1.84 30.37 7.88
CA ARG A 138 -1.43 31.53 7.09
C ARG A 138 -2.17 32.73 7.69
N LYS A 139 -1.45 33.76 8.13
CA LYS A 139 -2.04 35.03 8.58
C LYS A 139 -2.86 35.57 7.41
N GLY A 140 -4.14 35.27 7.42
CA GLY A 140 -5.11 35.63 6.39
C GLY A 140 -6.36 36.15 7.07
N ARG A 141 -7.05 37.03 6.34
CA ARG A 141 -8.25 37.82 6.68
C ARG A 141 -9.17 37.17 7.73
N PRO A 142 -9.69 37.93 8.71
CA PRO A 142 -10.65 37.42 9.69
C PRO A 142 -11.82 36.73 8.99
N LYS A 143 -12.22 35.55 9.48
CA LYS A 143 -13.40 34.86 8.99
C LYS A 143 -14.63 35.68 9.37
N SER A 144 -15.42 36.10 8.38
CA SER A 144 -16.78 36.58 8.63
C SER A 144 -17.59 35.42 9.21
N SER A 145 -18.30 35.69 10.31
CA SER A 145 -19.30 34.82 10.92
C SER A 145 -20.33 34.39 9.88
N GLY A 146 -20.23 33.15 9.42
CA GLY A 146 -21.16 32.53 8.46
C GLY A 146 -20.72 31.10 8.20
N ASP A 147 -21.48 30.16 8.80
CA ASP A 147 -21.44 28.72 8.61
C ASP A 147 -20.07 28.03 8.78
N GLU A 148 -19.71 27.80 10.04
CA GLU A 148 -18.86 26.66 10.41
C GLU A 148 -19.59 25.35 10.13
N GLN A 149 -19.65 24.94 8.85
CA GLN A 149 -19.45 23.54 8.55
C GLN A 149 -17.98 23.21 8.78
N THR A 150 -17.59 23.19 10.06
CA THR A 150 -16.59 22.24 10.51
C THR A 150 -16.95 20.92 9.85
N PHE A 151 -16.06 20.38 9.01
CA PHE A 151 -16.08 18.96 8.72
C PHE A 151 -16.10 18.28 10.09
N CYS A 152 -17.30 17.90 10.54
CA CYS A 152 -17.49 17.22 11.80
C CYS A 152 -16.53 16.03 11.73
N ALA A 153 -15.46 16.09 12.52
CA ALA A 153 -14.64 14.95 12.80
C ALA A 153 -15.63 13.92 13.34
N LYS A 154 -16.10 13.01 12.46
CA LYS A 154 -17.10 11.99 12.80
C LYS A 154 -16.66 11.42 14.13
N LYS A 155 -17.53 11.51 15.16
CA LYS A 155 -17.26 11.00 16.51
C LYS A 155 -16.58 9.66 16.36
N ARG A 156 -15.28 9.66 16.64
CA ARG A 156 -14.39 8.55 16.32
C ARG A 156 -14.94 7.31 17.02
N ARG A 157 -15.05 6.18 16.30
CA ARG A 157 -15.51 4.91 16.90
C ARG A 157 -14.68 4.66 18.16
N LYS A 158 -15.36 4.54 19.31
CA LYS A 158 -14.84 4.46 20.68
C LYS A 158 -13.81 3.33 20.94
N GLY A 159 -13.49 2.51 19.94
CA GLY A 159 -12.64 1.32 20.07
C GLY A 159 -11.20 1.45 19.59
N ASN A 160 -10.83 2.48 18.80
CA ASN A 160 -9.50 2.54 18.17
C ASN A 160 -8.71 3.83 18.47
N LEU A 161 -7.41 3.68 18.77
CA LEU A 161 -6.43 4.77 18.97
C LEU A 161 -6.37 5.70 17.76
N SER A 162 -6.04 7.00 17.96
CA SER A 162 -6.07 8.03 16.92
C SER A 162 -5.13 7.76 15.77
N VAL A 163 -3.96 7.27 16.15
CA VAL A 163 -2.81 7.01 15.31
C VAL A 163 -2.73 5.49 15.02
N SER A 164 -2.48 5.14 13.75
CA SER A 164 -2.38 3.75 13.30
C SER A 164 -1.19 3.02 13.96
N ASN A 165 -1.23 1.69 13.93
CA ASN A 165 -0.12 0.86 14.40
C ASN A 165 1.18 1.21 13.67
N ASP A 166 1.13 1.43 12.36
CA ASP A 166 2.33 1.73 11.55
C ASP A 166 3.05 2.97 12.08
N VAL A 167 2.32 4.06 12.33
CA VAL A 167 2.95 5.27 12.90
C VAL A 167 3.46 5.04 14.31
N ARG A 168 2.73 4.28 15.14
CA ARG A 168 3.09 4.05 16.55
C ARG A 168 4.23 3.05 16.75
N LEU A 169 4.40 2.08 15.85
CA LEU A 169 5.25 0.91 16.06
C LEU A 169 6.42 0.79 15.06
N GLU A 170 6.40 1.50 13.92
CA GLU A 170 7.38 1.32 12.85
C GLU A 170 8.72 2.01 13.14
N ASN A 171 8.72 3.17 13.81
CA ASN A 171 9.94 3.93 14.11
C ASN A 171 10.24 3.94 15.62
N ARG A 172 10.96 2.91 16.08
CA ARG A 172 11.47 2.88 17.46
C ARG A 172 12.38 4.09 17.70
N GLY A 173 12.17 4.79 18.81
CA GLY A 173 12.99 5.96 19.20
C GLY A 173 12.60 7.31 18.60
N CYS A 174 11.56 7.42 17.75
CA CYS A 174 11.08 8.73 17.28
C CYS A 174 9.92 9.30 18.12
N HIS A 175 9.37 8.53 19.04
CA HIS A 175 8.25 8.91 19.89
C HIS A 175 8.77 9.19 21.30
N TRP A 176 8.72 10.45 21.71
CA TRP A 176 9.17 10.88 23.04
C TRP A 176 8.04 11.55 23.82
N PRO A 177 7.95 11.31 25.14
CA PRO A 177 7.00 12.03 25.97
C PRO A 177 7.50 13.47 26.14
N THR A 178 6.69 14.43 25.69
CA THR A 178 6.86 15.85 25.94
C THR A 178 5.81 16.31 26.94
N PHE A 179 6.22 17.07 27.94
CA PHE A 179 5.33 17.60 28.96
C PHE A 179 4.90 19.01 28.58
N VAL A 180 3.59 19.23 28.48
CA VAL A 180 2.99 20.52 28.11
C VAL A 180 2.17 21.07 29.26
N SER A 181 2.01 22.40 29.32
CA SER A 181 1.21 23.08 30.35
C SER A 181 -0.27 22.68 30.30
N ASN A 182 -0.80 22.45 29.10
CA ASN A 182 -2.20 22.06 28.90
C ASN A 182 -2.43 20.57 29.15
N ARG A 183 -3.43 20.23 29.97
CA ARG A 183 -3.88 18.85 30.18
C ARG A 183 -4.86 18.42 29.10
N GLY A 184 -4.67 17.21 28.58
CA GLY A 184 -5.57 16.62 27.57
C GLY A 184 -5.99 15.21 27.93
N ARG A 185 -7.13 14.74 27.38
CA ARG A 185 -7.65 13.39 27.66
C ARG A 185 -6.68 12.32 27.14
N CYS A 186 -6.26 11.41 28.01
CA CYS A 186 -5.43 10.27 27.62
C CYS A 186 -6.20 9.35 26.66
N GLU A 187 -5.61 9.08 25.51
CA GLU A 187 -6.30 8.35 24.47
C GLU A 187 -6.53 6.86 24.80
N PHE A 188 -5.54 6.21 25.42
CA PHE A 188 -5.70 4.82 25.85
C PHE A 188 -6.67 4.66 27.01
N CYS A 189 -6.60 5.56 28.01
CA CYS A 189 -7.52 5.51 29.13
C CYS A 189 -8.95 5.73 28.64
N ALA A 190 -9.15 6.63 27.67
CA ALA A 190 -10.45 6.84 27.04
C ALA A 190 -11.00 5.57 26.36
N LEU A 191 -10.15 4.75 25.72
CA LEU A 191 -10.55 3.45 25.16
C LEU A 191 -11.05 2.47 26.24
N LYS A 192 -10.43 2.51 27.43
CA LYS A 192 -10.84 1.71 28.59
C LYS A 192 -11.98 2.37 29.40
N ASN A 193 -12.60 3.44 28.90
CA ASN A 193 -13.56 4.28 29.62
C ASN A 193 -13.04 4.85 30.96
N ILE A 194 -11.72 4.94 31.13
CA ILE A 194 -11.07 5.54 32.30
C ILE A 194 -10.84 7.03 32.02
N GLN A 195 -11.31 7.90 32.91
CA GLN A 195 -10.99 9.33 32.84
C GLN A 195 -9.55 9.56 33.30
N SER A 196 -8.73 10.14 32.43
CA SER A 196 -7.38 10.57 32.78
C SER A 196 -6.96 11.72 31.89
N LYS A 197 -6.32 12.74 32.48
CA LYS A 197 -5.88 13.96 31.79
C LYS A 197 -4.40 14.28 32.08
N PRO A 198 -3.44 13.58 31.45
CA PRO A 198 -2.02 13.83 31.66
C PRO A 198 -1.52 15.13 31.01
N HIS A 199 -0.38 15.62 31.50
CA HIS A 199 0.43 16.67 30.86
C HIS A 199 1.37 16.10 29.78
N SER A 200 1.62 14.79 29.81
CA SER A 200 2.49 14.10 28.86
C SER A 200 1.78 13.87 27.52
N LYS A 201 2.50 14.19 26.45
CA LYS A 201 2.08 14.11 25.06
C LYS A 201 3.16 13.43 24.23
N CYS A 202 2.81 12.68 23.20
CA CYS A 202 3.80 12.18 22.26
C CYS A 202 4.24 13.28 21.29
N SER A 203 5.55 13.48 21.15
CA SER A 203 6.17 14.43 20.20
C SER A 203 5.74 14.17 18.75
N THR A 204 5.60 12.91 18.37
CA THR A 204 5.36 12.48 16.98
C THR A 204 3.89 12.21 16.70
N CYS A 205 3.21 11.48 17.59
CA CYS A 205 1.77 11.21 17.44
C CYS A 205 0.88 12.41 17.82
N ASN A 206 1.40 13.38 18.57
CA ASN A 206 0.68 14.55 19.06
C ASN A 206 -0.55 14.22 19.93
N ILE A 207 -0.55 13.04 20.59
CA ILE A 207 -1.63 12.54 21.44
C ILE A 207 -1.21 12.55 22.91
N PHE A 208 -2.18 12.74 23.80
CA PHE A 208 -1.96 12.66 25.25
C PHE A 208 -1.96 11.20 25.71
N LEU A 209 -0.93 10.80 26.43
CA LEU A 209 -0.74 9.46 26.98
C LEU A 209 -0.17 9.58 28.38
N CYS A 210 -0.68 8.79 29.34
CA CYS A 210 -0.19 8.84 30.71
C CYS A 210 1.26 8.36 30.82
N VAL A 211 2.08 9.13 31.53
CA VAL A 211 3.45 8.82 31.93
C VAL A 211 3.57 9.19 33.40
N ASN A 212 3.34 8.22 34.28
CA ASN A 212 3.42 8.37 35.72
C ASN A 212 3.78 7.01 36.33
N GLU A 213 4.26 6.98 37.58
CA GLU A 213 4.58 5.76 38.32
C GLU A 213 3.44 4.72 38.28
N LYS A 214 2.19 5.18 38.39
CA LYS A 214 0.99 4.31 38.37
C LYS A 214 0.47 3.98 36.97
N LYS A 215 0.85 4.73 35.92
CA LYS A 215 0.28 4.61 34.56
C LYS A 215 1.35 4.90 33.51
N ILE A 216 1.95 3.85 32.95
CA ILE A 216 3.00 3.93 31.92
C ILE A 216 2.41 3.66 30.52
N VAL A 217 1.28 4.28 30.23
CA VAL A 217 0.51 4.06 29.00
C VAL A 217 1.33 4.39 27.74
N PHE A 218 2.17 5.41 27.82
CA PHE A 218 3.05 5.82 26.72
C PHE A 218 3.93 4.68 26.22
N MET A 219 4.61 3.97 27.13
CA MET A 219 5.57 2.92 26.76
C MET A 219 4.86 1.69 26.19
N ILE A 220 3.67 1.35 26.72
CA ILE A 220 2.85 0.22 26.23
C ILE A 220 2.41 0.43 24.78
N ILE A 221 2.00 1.65 24.42
CA ILE A 221 1.40 1.94 23.12
C ILE A 221 2.42 2.12 21.99
N ILE A 222 3.62 2.56 22.34
CA ILE A 222 4.63 3.03 21.40
C ILE A 222 5.78 2.01 21.21
N LYS A 223 5.82 0.90 21.95
CA LYS A 223 6.93 -0.08 21.91
C LYS A 223 8.30 0.63 21.97
N CYS A 224 8.45 1.57 22.91
CA CYS A 224 9.76 2.12 23.24
C CYS A 224 10.57 1.03 23.95
N GLU A 225 11.54 0.42 23.27
CA GLU A 225 12.60 -0.34 23.93
C GLU A 225 13.50 0.63 24.70
N PHE A 226 13.05 1.04 25.88
CA PHE A 226 13.88 1.69 26.89
C PHE A 226 13.40 1.23 28.28
N LEU A 227 13.69 -0.02 28.60
CA LEU A 227 13.85 -0.48 29.99
C LEU A 227 15.11 -1.35 29.95
N PRO A 228 16.25 -0.85 30.46
CA PRO A 228 16.40 -0.68 31.91
C PRO A 228 17.30 0.50 32.33
N LEU A 229 16.90 1.78 32.13
CA LEU A 229 17.69 2.93 32.62
C LEU A 229 16.93 3.91 33.52
N LEU A 230 15.71 3.58 33.95
CA LEU A 230 14.95 4.37 34.93
C LEU A 230 14.55 3.53 36.16
N ARG A 231 15.49 2.73 36.68
CA ARG A 231 15.59 2.51 38.12
C ARG A 231 16.58 3.56 38.66
N ILE A 232 16.11 4.79 38.81
CA ILE A 232 16.77 5.76 39.67
C ILE A 232 16.46 5.31 41.10
N LYS A 233 17.52 5.11 41.88
CA LYS A 233 17.47 4.82 43.33
C LYS A 233 16.71 5.91 44.09
#